data_AF-A0A7C6WQI2-F1
#
_entry.id   AF-A0A7C6WQI2-F1
#
_cell.length_a   1.000
_cell.length_b   1.000
_cell.length_c   1.000
_cell.angle_alpha   90.00
_cell.angle_beta   90.00
_cell.angle_gamma   90.00
#
_symmetry.space_group_name_H-M   'P 1'
#
loop_
_entity.id
_entity.type
_entity.pdbx_description
1 polymer ?
#
loop_
_entity_poly.entity_id
_entity_poly.type
_entity_poly.pdbx_seq_one_letter_code
_entity_poly.pdbx_strand_id
1 'polypeptide(L)' 'MHMPGHKRNEIAPYLMALGAALDITEIEGFDNLHQPQGVLARSMELAAQVFSAQHTLYSVNG' A
#
# COMPACT_ATOMS: atom_id res chain seq x y z
N MET A 1 9.25 17.75 1.03
CA MET A 1 9.83 16.59 0.32
C MET A 1 9.37 15.33 1.05
N HIS A 2 8.79 14.35 0.35
CA HIS A 2 8.16 13.15 0.95
C HIS A 2 8.90 11.87 0.54
N MET A 3 8.79 10.79 1.31
CA MET A 3 9.47 9.51 1.06
C MET A 3 8.78 8.71 -0.08
N PRO A 4 9.44 7.67 -0.61
CA PRO A 4 10.86 7.32 -0.50
C PRO A 4 11.81 8.33 -1.19
N GLY A 5 13.12 8.17 -1.00
CA GLY A 5 14.16 9.07 -1.55
C GLY A 5 14.17 9.16 -3.08
N HIS A 6 13.86 8.06 -3.77
CA HIS A 6 13.87 7.96 -5.24
C HIS A 6 12.70 8.68 -5.92
N LYS A 7 11.67 9.12 -5.17
CA LYS A 7 10.50 9.89 -5.64
C LYS A 7 9.69 9.25 -6.76
N ARG A 8 9.63 7.91 -6.81
CA ARG A 8 8.94 7.13 -7.85
C ARG A 8 9.58 7.25 -9.22
N ASN A 9 10.83 7.71 -9.29
CA ASN A 9 11.55 7.78 -10.55
C ASN A 9 12.05 6.39 -10.95
N GLU A 10 11.97 6.09 -12.24
CA GLU A 10 12.45 4.83 -12.83
C GLU A 10 13.72 5.04 -13.69
N ILE A 11 14.43 6.15 -13.44
CA ILE A 11 15.57 6.60 -14.26
C ILE A 11 16.70 5.54 -14.33
N ALA A 12 16.86 4.75 -13.27
CA ALA A 12 17.80 3.64 -13.27
C ALA A 12 17.07 2.31 -13.55
N PRO A 13 17.61 1.42 -14.40
CA PRO A 13 16.96 0.14 -14.74
C PRO A 13 16.56 -0.71 -13.52
N TYR A 14 17.33 -0.67 -12.44
CA TYR A 14 17.01 -1.41 -11.22
C TYR A 14 15.78 -0.85 -10.49
N LEU A 15 15.50 0.46 -10.60
CA LEU A 15 14.32 1.07 -9.98
C LEU A 15 13.04 0.63 -10.70
N MET A 16 13.08 0.57 -12.02
CA MET A 16 11.98 -0.01 -12.81
C MET A 16 11.76 -1.48 -12.43
N ALA A 17 12.84 -2.27 -12.32
CA ALA A 17 12.75 -3.68 -11.94
C ALA A 17 12.18 -3.89 -10.52
N LEU A 18 12.42 -2.96 -9.60
CA LEU A 18 11.87 -2.98 -8.24
C LEU A 18 10.46 -2.37 -8.15
N GLY A 19 9.90 -1.87 -9.25
CA GLY A 19 8.57 -1.25 -9.26
C GLY A 19 8.53 0.11 -8.55
N ALA A 20 9.60 0.91 -8.65
CA ALA A 20 9.70 2.20 -7.96
C ALA A 20 8.53 3.15 -8.23
N ALA A 21 7.87 3.05 -9.39
CA ALA A 21 6.66 3.82 -9.70
C ALA A 21 5.49 3.57 -8.73
N LEU A 22 5.43 2.39 -8.11
CA LEU A 22 4.38 1.98 -7.17
C LEU A 22 4.80 2.19 -5.70
N ASP A 23 6.09 2.38 -5.45
CA ASP A 23 6.65 2.55 -4.11
C ASP A 23 6.38 3.96 -3.59
N ILE A 24 5.30 4.05 -2.80
CA ILE A 24 4.78 5.27 -2.23
C ILE A 24 4.40 5.05 -0.78
N THR A 25 4.73 6.03 0.05
CA THR A 25 4.28 6.09 1.45
C THR A 25 2.98 6.87 1.58
N GLU A 26 2.44 6.96 2.78
CA GLU A 26 1.19 7.66 3.05
C GLU A 26 1.32 9.17 2.78
N ILE A 27 0.62 9.65 1.75
CA ILE A 27 0.47 11.06 1.41
C ILE A 27 -0.99 11.44 1.24
N GLU A 28 -1.24 12.74 1.19
CA GLU A 28 -2.52 13.28 0.76
C GLU A 28 -2.98 12.64 -0.56
N GLY A 29 -4.21 12.11 -0.55
CA GLY A 29 -4.81 11.39 -1.67
C GLY A 29 -4.57 9.87 -1.69
N PHE A 30 -3.71 9.35 -0.82
CA PHE A 30 -3.44 7.92 -0.66
C PHE A 30 -3.96 7.40 0.68
N ASP A 31 -4.29 6.12 0.72
CA ASP A 31 -4.79 5.46 1.93
C ASP A 31 -3.65 5.17 2.91
N ASN A 32 -3.98 5.03 4.19
CA ASN A 32 -3.02 4.77 5.26
C ASN A 32 -3.20 3.35 5.79
N LEU A 33 -2.17 2.51 5.70
CA LEU A 33 -2.26 1.11 6.14
C LEU A 33 -2.55 0.96 7.65
N HIS A 34 -2.01 1.86 8.46
CA HIS A 34 -2.19 1.83 9.92
C HIS A 34 -3.56 2.36 10.36
N GLN A 35 -4.23 3.14 9.51
CA GLN A 35 -5.58 3.65 9.76
C GLN A 35 -6.37 3.68 8.44
N PRO A 36 -6.74 2.51 7.91
CA PRO A 36 -7.31 2.39 6.58
C PRO A 36 -8.71 2.99 6.56
N GLN A 37 -8.96 3.86 5.58
CA GLN A 37 -10.25 4.53 5.41
C GLN A 37 -10.77 4.45 3.97
N GLY A 38 -9.93 4.05 3.02
CA GLY A 38 -10.27 3.98 1.60
C GLY A 38 -10.17 2.57 1.04
N VAL A 39 -9.36 2.41 -0.01
CA VAL A 39 -9.22 1.15 -0.75
C VAL A 39 -8.75 0.00 0.14
N LEU A 40 -7.91 0.26 1.14
CA LEU A 40 -7.43 -0.77 2.06
C LEU A 40 -8.56 -1.26 2.97
N ALA A 41 -9.37 -0.35 3.52
CA ALA A 41 -10.51 -0.71 4.37
C ALA A 41 -11.50 -1.57 3.58
N ARG A 42 -11.86 -1.13 2.37
CA ARG A 42 -12.75 -1.90 1.48
C ARG A 42 -12.17 -3.26 1.11
N SER A 43 -10.86 -3.34 0.87
CA SER A 43 -10.19 -4.60 0.53
C SER A 43 -10.16 -5.57 1.72
N MET A 44 -9.98 -5.06 2.94
CA MET A 44 -10.07 -5.86 4.18
C MET A 44 -11.50 -6.33 4.47
N GLU A 45 -12.53 -5.53 4.16
CA GLU A 45 -13.93 -5.97 4.24
C GLU A 45 -14.23 -7.10 3.24
N LEU A 46 -13.74 -6.99 2.01
CA LEU A 46 -13.87 -8.05 1.00
C LEU A 46 -13.14 -9.32 1.45
N ALA A 47 -11.93 -9.20 1.99
CA ALA A 47 -11.21 -10.35 2.53
C ALA A 47 -11.98 -11.00 3.69
N ALA A 48 -12.60 -10.22 4.59
CA ALA A 48 -13.44 -10.77 5.66
C ALA A 48 -14.61 -11.61 5.11
N GLN A 49 -15.24 -11.17 4.02
CA GLN A 49 -16.29 -11.93 3.34
C GLN A 49 -15.74 -13.24 2.74
N VAL A 50 -14.60 -13.18 2.05
CA VAL A 50 -13.97 -14.37 1.44
C VAL A 50 -13.58 -15.41 2.48
N PHE A 51 -13.01 -14.96 3.61
CA PHE A 51 -12.52 -15.85 4.66
C PHE A 51 -13.56 -16.16 5.74
N SER A 52 -14.80 -15.68 5.60
CA SER A 52 -15.86 -15.85 6.62
C SER A 52 -15.42 -15.41 8.01
N ALA A 53 -14.70 -14.29 8.08
CA ALA A 53 -14.20 -13.70 9.31
C ALA A 53 -15.03 -12.46 9.68
N GLN A 54 -15.03 -12.09 10.96
CA GLN A 54 -15.66 -10.83 11.38
C GLN A 54 -14.89 -9.61 10.88
N HIS A 55 -13.56 -9.67 10.93
CA HIS A 55 -12.64 -8.63 10.47
C HIS A 55 -11.38 -9.26 9.90
N THR A 56 -10.71 -8.58 8.98
CA THR A 56 -9.35 -8.92 8.54
C THR A 56 -8.46 -7.69 8.60
N LEU A 57 -7.16 -7.93 8.76
CA LEU A 57 -6.12 -6.92 8.84
C LEU A 57 -4.95 -7.37 7.97
N TYR A 58 -4.27 -6.43 7.32
CA TYR A 58 -3.05 -6.74 6.57
C TYR A 58 -1.82 -6.64 7.48
N SER A 59 -0.98 -7.66 7.43
CA SER A 59 0.37 -7.67 8.01
C SER A 59 1.37 -7.70 6.87
N VAL A 60 2.33 -6.77 6.88
CA VAL A 60 3.42 -6.72 5.89
C VAL A 60 4.71 -7.39 6.39
N ASN A 61 4.70 -7.92 7.61
CA ASN A 61 5.89 -8.46 8.28
C ASN A 61 5.74 -9.90 8.79
N GLY A 62 4.58 -10.54 8.60
CA GLY A 62 4.31 -11.89 9.13
C GLY A 62 3.86 -11.86 10.58
#